data_AF-A0A7M7HK65-F1
#
_entry.id   AF-A0A7M7HK65-F1
#
_cell.length_a   1.000
_cell.length_b   1.000
_cell.length_c   1.000
_cell.angle_alpha   90.00
_cell.angle_beta   90.00
_cell.angle_gamma   90.00
#
_symmetry.space_group_name_H-M   'P 1'
#
loop_
_entity.id
_entity.type
_entity.pdbx_description
1 polymer ?
#
loop_
_entity_poly.entity_id
_entity_poly.type
_entity_poly.pdbx_seq_one_letter_code
_entity_poly.pdbx_strand_id
1 'polypeptide(L)'
;MADILTDKIVQKLSKLIDPAIVRPENFSVDLGFTKAEGNAAAIGANLTMYQHGAFDKLLSKYVMKHGRKSESALQLRQIFLESGEMKPCADFVKAELEKFKIPVPSDAETLVDTSVPLPSPPCGIPGEVAEAAGGTKTGAKTKEVCKDPAYKPDEEMET
;
A
#
# COMPACT_ATOMS: atom_id res chain seq x y z
N MET A 1 13.42 3.84 23.77
CA MET A 1 12.97 2.48 23.39
C MET A 1 14.05 1.84 22.54
N ALA A 2 14.30 0.55 22.75
CA ALA A 2 15.28 -0.21 21.98
C ALA A 2 14.82 -0.37 20.52
N ASP A 3 15.80 -0.54 19.63
CA ASP A 3 15.54 -0.90 18.24
C ASP A 3 15.22 -2.39 18.15
N ILE A 4 14.06 -2.70 17.56
CA ILE A 4 13.54 -4.06 17.40
C ILE A 4 13.80 -4.54 15.99
N LEU A 5 13.44 -3.71 15.00
CA LEU A 5 13.66 -3.99 13.58
C LEU A 5 15.12 -3.66 13.18
N THR A 6 16.07 -4.29 13.86
CA THR A 6 17.49 -4.21 13.49
C THR A 6 17.72 -4.85 12.12
N ASP A 7 18.85 -4.53 11.49
CA ASP A 7 19.18 -5.06 10.17
C ASP A 7 19.22 -6.61 10.16
N LYS A 8 19.63 -7.22 11.27
CA LYS A 8 19.60 -8.69 11.45
C LYS A 8 18.17 -9.25 11.49
N ILE A 9 17.24 -8.52 12.09
CA ILE A 9 15.82 -8.92 12.14
C ILE A 9 15.18 -8.76 10.77
N VAL A 10 15.47 -7.67 10.06
CA VAL A 10 15.04 -7.44 8.67
C VAL A 10 15.52 -8.57 7.75
N GLN A 11 16.81 -8.94 7.83
CA GLN A 11 17.36 -10.04 7.04
C GLN A 11 16.77 -11.41 7.38
N LYS A 12 16.33 -11.63 8.62
CA LYS A 12 15.65 -12.88 8.98
C LYS A 12 14.23 -12.90 8.44
N LEU A 13 13.51 -11.79 8.55
CA LEU A 13 12.16 -11.64 7.99
C LEU A 13 12.15 -11.84 6.49
N SER A 14 13.10 -11.24 5.75
CA SER A 14 13.16 -11.38 4.29
C SER A 14 13.32 -12.84 3.84
N LYS A 15 14.00 -13.66 4.64
CA LYS A 15 14.19 -15.10 4.40
C LYS A 15 12.99 -15.97 4.79
N LEU A 16 12.10 -15.46 5.65
CA LEU A 16 10.87 -16.15 6.02
C LEU A 16 9.75 -15.97 4.99
N ILE A 17 9.89 -14.98 4.11
CA ILE A 17 8.94 -14.74 3.02
C ILE A 17 9.25 -15.68 1.87
N ASP A 18 8.28 -16.50 1.47
CA ASP A 18 8.39 -17.42 0.35
C ASP A 18 8.19 -16.67 -0.98
N PRO A 19 9.23 -16.53 -1.83
CA PRO A 19 9.11 -15.87 -3.14
C PRO A 19 8.21 -16.61 -4.13
N ALA A 20 7.90 -17.90 -3.91
CA ALA A 20 6.97 -18.66 -4.75
C ALA A 20 5.51 -18.28 -4.49
N ILE A 21 5.22 -17.77 -3.28
CA ILE A 21 3.88 -17.43 -2.81
C ILE A 21 3.67 -15.92 -2.87
N VAL A 22 4.61 -15.16 -2.28
CA VAL A 22 4.49 -13.71 -2.14
C VAL A 22 5.24 -13.01 -3.27
N ARG A 23 4.53 -12.17 -4.03
CA ARG A 23 5.16 -11.34 -5.07
C ARG A 23 5.69 -10.02 -4.50
N PRO A 24 6.91 -9.58 -4.84
CA PRO A 24 7.45 -8.31 -4.37
C PRO A 24 6.58 -7.09 -4.71
N GLU A 25 5.89 -7.09 -5.86
CA GLU A 25 4.98 -6.00 -6.24
C GLU A 25 3.77 -5.87 -5.30
N ASN A 26 3.22 -6.98 -4.82
CA ASN A 26 2.08 -7.01 -3.91
C ASN A 26 2.55 -6.68 -2.50
N PHE A 27 3.65 -7.30 -2.06
CA PHE A 27 4.25 -7.03 -0.76
C PHE A 27 4.63 -5.54 -0.60
N SER A 28 5.11 -4.90 -1.66
CA SER A 28 5.37 -3.46 -1.68
C SER A 28 4.10 -2.64 -1.38
N VAL A 29 2.96 -3.04 -1.93
CA VAL A 29 1.66 -2.39 -1.68
C VAL A 29 1.21 -2.60 -0.23
N ASP A 30 1.37 -3.82 0.30
CA ASP A 30 1.01 -4.14 1.69
C ASP A 30 1.81 -3.29 2.69
N LEU A 31 3.07 -2.96 2.35
CA LEU A 31 3.91 -2.04 3.13
C LEU A 31 3.58 -0.54 2.93
N GLY A 32 2.57 -0.20 2.12
CA GLY A 32 2.18 1.18 1.83
C GLY A 32 3.10 1.90 0.84
N PHE A 33 3.71 1.16 -0.08
CA PHE A 33 4.47 1.68 -1.23
C PHE A 33 3.74 1.41 -2.55
N THR A 34 4.31 1.83 -3.67
CA THR A 34 3.75 1.58 -5.00
C THR A 34 4.17 0.21 -5.55
N LYS A 35 3.38 -0.35 -6.48
CA LYS A 35 3.77 -1.56 -7.25
C LYS A 35 5.07 -1.35 -8.02
N ALA A 36 5.31 -0.14 -8.53
CA ALA A 36 6.52 0.20 -9.27
C ALA A 36 7.79 0.03 -8.40
N GLU A 37 7.71 0.39 -7.12
CA GLU A 37 8.80 0.18 -6.18
C GLU A 37 9.08 -1.30 -5.90
N GLY A 38 8.02 -2.12 -5.80
CA GLY A 38 8.13 -3.57 -5.69
C GLY A 38 8.77 -4.21 -6.92
N ASN A 39 8.36 -3.80 -8.11
CA ASN A 39 8.97 -4.24 -9.37
C ASN A 39 10.45 -3.84 -9.45
N ALA A 40 10.80 -2.61 -9.07
CA ALA A 40 12.18 -2.16 -9.05
C ALA A 40 13.04 -2.97 -8.05
N ALA A 41 12.45 -3.37 -6.91
CA ALA A 41 13.10 -4.27 -5.96
C ALA A 41 13.31 -5.67 -6.54
N ALA A 42 12.31 -6.23 -7.23
CA ALA A 42 12.40 -7.53 -7.90
C ALA A 42 13.48 -7.56 -8.99
N ILE A 43 13.52 -6.54 -9.85
CA ILE A 43 14.56 -6.40 -10.88
C ILE A 43 15.95 -6.35 -10.24
N GLY A 44 16.11 -5.53 -9.19
CA GLY A 44 17.38 -5.43 -8.47
C GLY A 44 17.83 -6.76 -7.84
N ALA A 45 16.90 -7.54 -7.31
CA ALA A 45 17.17 -8.85 -6.71
C ALA A 45 17.60 -9.90 -7.75
N ASN A 46 16.99 -9.86 -8.94
CA ASN A 46 17.37 -10.73 -10.05
C ASN A 46 18.79 -10.43 -10.54
N LEU A 47 19.18 -9.16 -10.61
CA LEU A 47 20.54 -8.76 -11.00
C LEU A 47 21.62 -9.26 -10.02
N THR A 48 21.27 -9.42 -8.75
CA THR A 48 22.19 -9.94 -7.71
C THR A 48 22.07 -11.45 -7.49
N MET A 49 21.21 -12.14 -8.26
CA MET A 49 20.88 -13.57 -8.10
C MET A 49 20.45 -13.94 -6.66
N TYR A 50 19.90 -12.98 -5.91
CA TYR A 50 19.46 -13.18 -4.54
C TYR A 50 17.94 -13.09 -4.47
N GLN A 51 17.27 -14.25 -4.43
CA GLN A 51 15.81 -14.36 -4.50
C GLN A 51 15.08 -13.56 -3.40
N HIS A 52 15.65 -13.49 -2.19
CA HIS A 52 15.05 -12.72 -1.09
C HIS A 52 15.48 -11.24 -1.07
N GLY A 53 16.30 -10.80 -2.03
CA GLY A 53 16.84 -9.44 -2.07
C GLY A 53 15.78 -8.37 -2.27
N ALA A 54 14.67 -8.72 -2.93
CA ALA A 54 13.56 -7.81 -3.10
C ALA A 54 12.88 -7.51 -1.76
N PHE A 55 12.61 -8.55 -0.96
CA PHE A 55 11.98 -8.41 0.35
C PHE A 55 12.90 -7.71 1.35
N ASP A 56 14.20 -8.02 1.33
CA ASP A 56 15.19 -7.33 2.16
C ASP A 56 15.17 -5.82 1.89
N LYS A 57 15.21 -5.43 0.61
CA LYS A 57 15.15 -4.03 0.18
C LYS A 57 13.85 -3.35 0.59
N LEU A 58 12.71 -4.02 0.42
CA LEU A 58 11.40 -3.48 0.78
C LEU A 58 11.24 -3.31 2.30
N LEU A 59 11.68 -4.30 3.09
CA LEU A 59 11.68 -4.22 4.55
C LEU A 59 12.65 -3.17 5.08
N SER A 60 13.86 -3.07 4.52
CA SER A 60 14.80 -1.98 4.86
C SER A 60 14.19 -0.62 4.56
N LYS A 61 13.48 -0.49 3.43
CA LYS A 61 12.77 0.74 3.08
C LYS A 61 11.64 1.06 4.06
N TYR A 62 10.86 0.06 4.46
CA TYR A 62 9.85 0.20 5.51
C TYR A 62 10.47 0.74 6.80
N VAL A 63 11.57 0.14 7.25
CA VAL A 63 12.30 0.58 8.45
C VAL A 63 12.84 2.00 8.33
N MET A 64 13.32 2.41 7.15
CA MET A 64 13.77 3.78 6.91
C MET A 64 12.63 4.80 7.01
N LYS A 65 11.42 4.44 6.56
CA LYS A 65 10.25 5.32 6.56
C LYS A 65 9.54 5.39 7.91
N HIS A 66 9.36 4.25 8.57
CA HIS A 66 8.55 4.10 9.78
C HIS A 66 9.38 4.01 11.07
N GLY A 67 10.69 3.78 10.95
CA GLY A 67 11.58 3.59 12.09
C GLY A 67 11.75 2.12 12.51
N ARG A 68 12.54 1.93 13.58
CA ARG A 68 12.99 0.60 14.08
C ARG A 68 12.31 0.16 15.37
N LYS A 69 11.41 0.97 15.92
CA LYS A 69 10.88 0.83 17.28
C LYS A 69 9.65 -0.08 17.31
N SER A 70 9.09 -0.25 18.50
CA SER A 70 7.94 -1.12 18.80
C SER A 70 6.69 -0.82 17.97
N GLU A 71 6.36 0.45 17.76
CA GLU A 71 5.18 0.84 16.99
C GLU A 71 5.28 0.35 15.53
N SER A 72 6.40 0.63 14.88
CA SER A 72 6.69 0.16 13.52
C SER A 72 6.72 -1.37 13.45
N ALA A 73 7.24 -2.04 14.48
CA ALA A 73 7.23 -3.51 14.54
C ALA A 73 5.80 -4.07 14.70
N LEU A 74 4.95 -3.45 15.51
CA LEU A 74 3.55 -3.85 15.68
C LEU A 74 2.76 -3.66 14.37
N GLN A 75 2.94 -2.53 13.70
CA GLN A 75 2.35 -2.27 12.38
C GLN A 75 2.83 -3.31 11.35
N LEU A 76 4.12 -3.62 11.33
CA LEU A 76 4.65 -4.64 10.42
C LEU A 76 4.07 -6.04 10.71
N ARG A 77 3.89 -6.39 11.99
CA ARG A 77 3.20 -7.63 12.38
C ARG A 77 1.76 -7.67 11.87
N GLN A 78 1.03 -6.57 11.97
CA GLN A 78 -0.35 -6.48 11.47
C GLN A 78 -0.40 -6.74 9.96
N ILE A 79 0.47 -6.09 9.18
CA ILE A 79 0.57 -6.29 7.72
C ILE A 79 0.79 -7.78 7.39
N PHE A 80 1.66 -8.46 8.13
CA PHE A 80 1.90 -9.89 7.93
C PHE A 80 0.69 -10.78 8.26
N LEU A 81 -0.13 -10.39 9.24
CA LEU A 81 -1.37 -11.12 9.58
C LEU A 81 -2.46 -10.90 8.52
N GLU A 82 -2.60 -9.67 8.02
CA GLU A 82 -3.60 -9.31 7.01
C GLU A 82 -3.38 -10.03 5.68
N SER A 83 -2.12 -10.29 5.32
CA SER A 83 -1.77 -11.09 4.13
C SER A 83 -2.17 -12.57 4.24
N GLY A 84 -2.31 -13.13 5.44
CA GLY A 84 -2.59 -14.55 5.68
C GLY A 84 -1.43 -15.51 5.35
N GLU A 85 -0.70 -15.27 4.26
CA GLU A 85 0.43 -16.09 3.78
C GLU A 85 1.73 -15.84 4.55
N MET A 86 1.78 -14.76 5.34
CA MET A 86 2.96 -14.32 6.08
C MET A 86 2.84 -14.54 7.60
N LYS A 87 1.98 -15.45 8.06
CA LYS A 87 1.85 -15.78 9.49
C LYS A 87 3.19 -16.10 10.18
N PRO A 88 4.13 -16.86 9.59
CA PRO A 88 5.45 -17.09 10.20
C PRO A 88 6.24 -15.80 10.46
N CYS A 89 6.08 -14.78 9.60
CA CYS A 89 6.70 -13.47 9.80
C CYS A 89 6.02 -12.73 10.97
N ALA A 90 4.69 -12.77 11.06
CA ALA A 90 3.95 -12.18 12.17
C ALA A 90 4.33 -12.79 13.53
N ASP A 91 4.41 -14.13 13.60
CA ASP A 91 4.83 -14.87 14.79
C ASP A 91 6.27 -14.53 15.18
N PHE A 92 7.16 -14.39 14.19
CA PHE A 92 8.54 -13.98 14.42
C PHE A 92 8.63 -12.57 15.01
N VAL A 93 7.90 -11.59 14.47
CA VAL A 93 7.89 -10.22 15.01
C VAL A 93 7.32 -10.19 16.43
N LYS A 94 6.26 -10.96 16.70
CA LYS A 94 5.69 -11.13 18.05
C LYS A 94 6.76 -11.62 19.03
N ALA A 95 7.47 -12.69 18.69
CA ALA A 95 8.52 -13.24 19.55
C ALA A 95 9.66 -12.23 19.79
N GLU A 96 10.02 -11.41 18.80
CA GLU A 96 11.02 -10.35 19.01
C GLU A 96 10.50 -9.25 19.93
N LEU A 97 9.25 -8.79 19.78
CA LEU A 97 8.61 -7.80 20.66
C LEU A 97 8.54 -8.27 22.13
N GLU A 98 8.19 -9.54 22.35
CA GLU A 98 8.07 -10.15 23.68
C GLU A 98 9.41 -10.18 24.42
N LYS A 99 10.55 -10.32 23.73
CA LYS A 99 11.90 -10.24 24.35
C LYS A 99 12.18 -8.89 25.01
N PHE A 100 11.57 -7.83 24.50
CA PHE A 100 11.68 -6.48 25.05
C PHE A 100 10.56 -6.16 26.06
N LYS A 101 9.77 -7.16 26.47
CA LYS A 101 8.61 -7.02 27.37
C LYS A 101 7.55 -6.06 26.83
N ILE A 102 7.45 -5.93 25.51
CA ILE A 102 6.41 -5.13 24.88
C ILE A 102 5.15 -5.98 24.78
N PRO A 103 4.00 -5.50 25.29
CA PRO A 103 2.75 -6.23 25.15
C PRO A 103 2.38 -6.33 23.67
N VAL A 104 2.10 -7.56 23.21
CA VAL A 104 1.66 -7.82 21.83
C VAL A 104 0.22 -8.32 21.88
N PRO A 105 -0.72 -7.65 21.17
CA PRO A 105 -2.10 -8.11 21.10
C PRO A 105 -2.21 -9.48 20.44
N SER A 106 -3.24 -10.25 20.81
CA SER A 106 -3.58 -11.50 20.15
C SER A 106 -3.82 -11.28 18.65
N ASP A 107 -3.70 -12.34 17.85
CA ASP A 107 -3.91 -12.27 16.40
C ASP A 107 -5.32 -11.76 16.08
N ALA A 108 -6.32 -12.23 16.84
CA ALA A 108 -7.71 -11.76 16.72
C ALA A 108 -7.86 -10.27 17.08
N GLU A 109 -7.19 -9.81 18.14
CA GLU A 109 -7.21 -8.40 18.57
C GLU A 109 -6.53 -7.49 17.53
N THR A 110 -5.50 -7.99 16.86
CA THR A 110 -4.75 -7.23 15.84
C THR A 110 -5.56 -7.03 14.55
N LEU A 111 -6.51 -7.93 14.25
CA LEU A 111 -7.32 -7.87 13.04
C LEU A 111 -8.64 -7.09 13.22
N VAL A 112 -9.12 -6.87 14.46
CA VAL A 112 -10.38 -6.17 14.74
C VAL A 112 -10.24 -4.65 14.90
N ASP A 113 -9.06 -4.16 15.25
CA ASP A 113 -8.80 -2.71 15.46
C ASP A 113 -8.92 -1.88 14.17
N THR A 114 -8.95 -2.52 12.99
CA THR A 114 -9.15 -1.87 11.69
C THR A 114 -10.62 -1.44 11.44
N SER A 115 -11.58 -1.90 12.25
CA SER A 115 -13.00 -1.52 12.10
C SER A 115 -13.36 -0.25 12.87
N VAL A 116 -12.74 0.89 12.52
CA VAL A 116 -13.26 2.19 12.94
C VAL A 116 -14.44 2.56 12.02
N PRO A 117 -15.64 2.89 12.53
CA PRO A 117 -16.76 3.28 11.70
C PRO A 117 -16.41 4.56 10.93
N LEU A 118 -16.53 4.52 9.61
CA LEU A 118 -16.61 5.73 8.78
C LEU A 118 -17.70 6.65 9.37
N PRO A 119 -17.43 7.94 9.58
CA PRO A 119 -18.49 8.88 9.93
C PRO A 119 -19.53 8.84 8.80
N SER A 120 -20.78 8.51 9.18
CA SER A 120 -21.91 8.52 8.26
C SER A 120 -21.94 9.85 7.50
N PRO A 121 -22.17 9.85 6.17
CA PRO A 121 -22.37 11.09 5.46
C PRO A 121 -23.55 11.85 6.09
N PRO A 122 -23.49 13.19 6.18
CA PRO A 122 -24.61 13.95 6.70
C PRO A 122 -25.83 13.64 5.82
N CYS A 123 -26.88 13.11 6.44
CA CYS A 123 -28.21 13.03 5.83
C CYS A 123 -28.67 14.45 5.50
N GLY A 124 -28.41 14.88 4.25
CA GLY A 124 -29.00 16.08 3.69
C GLY A 124 -30.48 15.83 3.41
N ILE A 125 -31.32 16.46 4.22
CA ILE A 125 -32.77 16.48 4.07
C ILE A 125 -33.09 17.31 2.80
N PRO A 126 -33.97 16.85 1.89
CA PRO A 126 -34.30 17.58 0.67
C PRO A 126 -35.40 18.62 0.93
N GLY A 127 -35.12 19.86 0.54
CA GLY A 127 -36.05 20.99 0.53
C GLY A 127 -35.23 22.27 0.52
N GLU A 128 -35.55 23.35 -0.18
CA GLU A 128 -36.67 23.71 -1.03
C GLU A 128 -36.20 24.97 -1.78
N VAL A 129 -36.81 25.22 -2.93
CA VAL A 129 -36.53 26.28 -3.90
C VAL A 129 -36.64 27.72 -3.36
N ALA A 130 -35.83 28.65 -3.90
CA ALA A 130 -36.12 30.09 -4.12
C ALA A 130 -34.91 30.74 -4.83
N GLU A 131 -34.94 30.96 -6.15
CA GLU A 131 -35.46 32.14 -6.87
C GLU A 131 -34.70 33.48 -6.66
N ALA A 132 -33.93 33.83 -7.72
CA ALA A 132 -33.73 35.12 -8.39
C ALA A 132 -33.42 36.42 -7.61
N ALA A 133 -32.34 37.13 -7.99
CA ALA A 133 -32.33 38.12 -9.09
C ALA A 133 -31.11 39.07 -9.07
N GLY A 134 -30.57 39.37 -10.25
CA GLY A 134 -30.06 40.72 -10.58
C GLY A 134 -28.59 40.88 -11.00
N GLY A 135 -28.35 41.14 -12.30
CA GLY A 135 -27.31 42.11 -12.70
C GLY A 135 -26.25 41.70 -13.75
N THR A 136 -26.66 41.67 -15.02
CA THR A 136 -25.89 41.83 -16.29
C THR A 136 -24.75 42.88 -16.25
N LYS A 137 -23.64 42.87 -17.01
CA LYS A 137 -23.31 42.57 -18.43
C LYS A 137 -21.75 42.66 -18.52
N THR A 138 -20.99 41.93 -19.36
CA THR A 138 -20.71 42.25 -20.78
C THR A 138 -19.69 41.24 -21.33
N GLY A 139 -19.87 40.76 -22.57
CA GLY A 139 -18.78 40.15 -23.35
C GLY A 139 -19.12 38.86 -24.08
N ALA A 140 -19.90 38.96 -25.16
CA ALA A 140 -20.21 37.86 -26.07
C ALA A 140 -19.00 37.43 -26.92
N LYS A 141 -18.83 36.11 -27.17
CA LYS A 141 -18.88 35.46 -28.50
C LYS A 141 -18.60 33.94 -28.33
N THR A 142 -19.62 33.08 -28.21
CA THR A 142 -20.24 32.26 -29.29
C THR A 142 -19.41 31.06 -29.78
N LYS A 143 -19.88 29.85 -29.39
CA LYS A 143 -19.89 28.53 -30.09
C LYS A 143 -18.53 27.89 -30.40
N GLU A 144 -18.31 26.58 -30.32
CA GLU A 144 -19.14 25.47 -30.77
C GLU A 144 -18.68 24.13 -30.15
N VAL A 145 -19.59 23.17 -30.23
CA VAL A 145 -19.55 21.77 -29.78
C VAL A 145 -18.51 20.89 -30.49
N CYS A 146 -18.08 19.85 -29.77
CA CYS A 146 -17.43 18.60 -30.16
C CYS A 146 -17.21 18.31 -31.64
N LYS A 147 -15.97 17.91 -31.99
CA LYS A 147 -15.72 16.92 -33.05
C LYS A 147 -14.57 15.98 -32.66
N ASP A 148 -14.95 14.73 -32.43
CA ASP A 148 -14.14 13.54 -32.65
C ASP A 148 -13.66 13.50 -34.11
N PRO A 149 -12.41 13.11 -34.40
CA PRO A 149 -12.05 12.60 -35.71
C PRO A 149 -11.79 11.09 -35.65
N ALA A 150 -12.83 10.37 -36.05
CA ALA A 150 -12.82 9.20 -36.94
C ALA A 150 -11.53 8.35 -37.00
N TYR A 151 -11.66 7.15 -36.45
CA TYR A 151 -10.94 5.94 -36.85
C TYR A 151 -11.01 5.74 -38.39
N LYS A 152 -9.85 5.54 -39.02
CA LYS A 152 -9.73 4.91 -40.34
C LYS A 152 -8.74 3.74 -40.21
N PRO A 153 -9.12 2.50 -40.56
CA PRO A 153 -8.18 1.46 -40.87
C PRO A 153 -7.79 1.58 -42.35
N ASP A 154 -6.50 1.66 -42.61
CA ASP A 154 -5.86 1.59 -43.92
C ASP A 154 -4.70 0.60 -43.71
N GLU A 155 -4.33 -0.34 -44.55
CA GLU A 155 -4.89 -1.01 -45.72
C GLU A 155 -3.91 -2.20 -45.87
N GLU A 156 -4.41 -3.35 -46.30
CA GLU A 156 -3.57 -4.51 -46.60
C GLU A 156 -2.60 -4.16 -47.74
N MET A 157 -1.31 -4.47 -47.60
CA MET A 157 -0.43 -4.66 -48.75
C MET A 157 0.25 -6.02 -48.66
N GLU A 158 -0.05 -6.81 -49.69
CA GLU A 158 0.57 -8.07 -50.10
C GLU A 158 2.10 -8.05 -50.00
N THR A 159 2.65 -9.22 -49.65
CA THR A 159 3.69 -9.89 -50.45
C THR A 159 3.58 -11.40 -50.30
#